data_AF-A0A966MLG9-F1
#
_entry.id   AF-A0A966MLG9-F1
#
_cell.length_a   1.000
_cell.length_b   1.000
_cell.length_c   1.000
_cell.angle_alpha   90.00
_cell.angle_beta   90.00
_cell.angle_gamma   90.00
#
_symmetry.space_group_name_H-M   'P 1'
#
loop_
_entity.id
_entity.type
_entity.pdbx_description
1 polymer ?
#
loop_
_entity_poly.entity_id
_entity_poly.type
_entity_poly.pdbx_seq_one_letter_code
_entity_poly.pdbx_strand_id
1 'polypeptide(L)'
;SQLAADGGAAMAMSVTHISAAAASLTWAAWERLKFGKASLVGMVTGTIAGLASITPAAGSVDPLQALLIGAIAGILCQEAVNLVRNIFKIDDTLDVFAVHGIGGIFGTLMIAIFGYTSFVTQLSGLLIVGVFTIVVTYALIKIVSIITPLRVDEETETNGLDLSVHGERAYDVNS
;
A
#
# COMPACT_ATOMS: atom_id res chain seq x y z
N SER A 1 16.22 8.40 -1.33
CA SER A 1 17.25 7.55 -0.68
C SER A 1 18.63 7.66 -1.34
N GLN A 2 18.91 8.70 -2.14
CA GLN A 2 20.14 8.82 -2.93
C GLN A 2 21.42 9.10 -2.11
N LEU A 3 21.27 9.56 -0.85
CA LEU A 3 22.37 9.90 0.07
C LEU A 3 23.30 11.04 -0.42
N ALA A 4 22.87 11.81 -1.42
CA ALA A 4 23.54 13.01 -1.93
C ALA A 4 22.51 14.05 -2.41
N ALA A 5 22.91 15.32 -2.46
CA ALA A 5 22.11 16.41 -3.01
C ALA A 5 22.55 16.71 -4.44
N ASP A 6 22.04 15.93 -5.40
CA ASP A 6 22.45 15.95 -6.80
C ASP A 6 21.27 15.75 -7.77
N GLY A 7 21.59 15.62 -9.06
CA GLY A 7 20.58 15.37 -10.10
C GLY A 7 19.85 14.04 -9.93
N GLY A 8 20.47 13.01 -9.33
CA GLY A 8 19.82 11.73 -9.04
C GLY A 8 18.75 11.88 -7.97
N ALA A 9 19.03 12.63 -6.90
CA ALA A 9 18.04 12.94 -5.87
C ALA A 9 16.87 13.77 -6.42
N ALA A 10 17.16 14.77 -7.27
CA ALA A 10 16.14 15.56 -7.95
C ALA A 10 15.25 14.68 -8.85
N MET A 11 15.86 13.77 -9.62
CA MET A 11 15.10 12.84 -10.46
C MET A 11 14.21 11.91 -9.62
N ALA A 12 14.74 11.33 -8.55
CA ALA A 12 13.98 10.47 -7.65
C ALA A 12 12.74 11.17 -7.06
N MET A 13 12.86 12.45 -6.70
CA MET A 13 11.72 13.26 -6.24
C MET A 13 10.69 13.51 -7.35
N SER A 14 11.15 13.80 -8.57
CA SER A 14 10.27 14.05 -9.72
C SER A 14 9.49 12.79 -10.12
N VAL A 15 10.13 11.64 -10.26
CA VAL A 15 9.44 10.39 -10.60
C VAL A 15 8.46 9.94 -9.51
N THR A 16 8.81 10.19 -8.24
CA THR A 16 7.93 9.91 -7.11
C THR A 16 6.63 10.70 -7.21
N HIS A 17 6.71 12.00 -7.50
CA HIS A 17 5.53 12.85 -7.71
C HIS A 17 4.71 12.44 -8.93
N ILE A 18 5.37 12.13 -10.05
CA ILE A 18 4.70 11.71 -11.29
C ILE A 18 3.89 10.43 -11.04
N SER A 19 4.51 9.41 -10.41
CA SER A 19 3.82 8.16 -10.09
C SER A 19 2.65 8.38 -9.14
N ALA A 20 2.85 9.19 -8.09
CA ALA A 20 1.79 9.52 -7.15
C ALA A 20 0.57 10.14 -7.86
N ALA A 21 0.79 11.20 -8.64
CA ALA A 21 -0.27 11.89 -9.37
C ALA A 21 -0.97 10.98 -10.39
N ALA A 22 -0.21 10.16 -11.11
CA ALA A 22 -0.75 9.21 -12.08
C ALA A 22 -1.66 8.17 -11.40
N ALA A 23 -1.24 7.64 -10.26
CA ALA A 23 -2.00 6.67 -9.50
C ALA A 23 -3.28 7.28 -8.89
N SER A 24 -3.22 8.52 -8.37
CA SER A 24 -4.40 9.24 -7.89
C SER A 24 -5.46 9.40 -8.99
N LEU A 25 -5.02 9.84 -10.17
CA LEU A 25 -5.91 10.09 -11.31
C LEU A 25 -6.49 8.80 -11.87
N THR A 26 -5.68 7.75 -12.00
CA THR A 26 -6.14 6.46 -12.53
C THR A 26 -7.05 5.74 -11.55
N TRP A 27 -6.80 5.79 -10.24
CA TRP A 27 -7.72 5.28 -9.24
C TRP A 27 -9.07 6.02 -9.31
N ALA A 28 -9.05 7.36 -9.28
CA ALA A 28 -10.28 8.15 -9.35
C ALA A 28 -11.05 7.91 -10.67
N ALA A 29 -10.34 7.79 -11.80
CA ALA A 29 -10.95 7.47 -13.08
C ALA A 29 -11.56 6.06 -13.08
N TRP A 30 -10.85 5.07 -12.55
CA TRP A 30 -11.30 3.68 -12.52
C TRP A 30 -12.49 3.48 -11.57
N GLU A 31 -12.47 4.12 -10.39
CA GLU A 31 -13.61 4.19 -9.48
C GLU A 31 -14.83 4.81 -10.16
N ARG A 32 -14.64 5.93 -10.87
CA ARG A 32 -15.71 6.59 -11.61
C ARG A 32 -16.28 5.72 -12.72
N LEU A 33 -15.45 4.95 -13.42
CA LEU A 33 -15.89 4.01 -14.45
C LEU A 33 -16.69 2.85 -13.87
N LYS A 34 -16.26 2.28 -12.73
CA LYS A 34 -16.93 1.14 -12.09
C LYS A 34 -18.19 1.50 -11.31
N PHE A 35 -18.17 2.63 -10.61
CA PHE A 35 -19.18 2.98 -9.60
C PHE A 35 -19.90 4.30 -9.90
N GLY A 36 -19.55 4.97 -11.01
CA GLY A 36 -20.17 6.23 -11.44
C GLY A 36 -19.70 7.48 -10.69
N LYS A 37 -18.90 7.33 -9.63
CA LYS A 37 -18.39 8.43 -8.80
C LYS A 37 -16.93 8.17 -8.40
N ALA A 38 -16.17 9.25 -8.22
CA ALA A 38 -14.82 9.21 -7.64
C ALA A 38 -14.89 9.75 -6.21
N SER A 39 -14.19 9.10 -5.28
CA SER A 39 -14.11 9.49 -3.88
C SER A 39 -12.76 10.15 -3.57
N LEU A 40 -12.76 11.08 -2.60
CA LEU A 40 -11.53 11.69 -2.11
C LEU A 40 -10.64 10.64 -1.43
N VAL A 41 -11.23 9.75 -0.63
CA VAL A 41 -10.51 8.65 0.03
C VAL A 41 -9.86 7.76 -1.02
N GLY A 42 -10.59 7.31 -2.04
CA GLY A 42 -10.04 6.51 -3.13
C GLY A 42 -8.90 7.21 -3.86
N MET A 43 -9.05 8.50 -4.17
CA MET A 43 -7.97 9.27 -4.80
C MET A 43 -6.70 9.34 -3.93
N VAL A 44 -6.84 9.56 -2.61
CA VAL A 44 -5.71 9.59 -1.66
C VAL A 44 -5.08 8.21 -1.52
N THR A 45 -5.88 7.14 -1.43
CA THR A 45 -5.39 5.75 -1.44
C THR A 45 -4.63 5.44 -2.73
N GLY A 46 -5.12 5.91 -3.88
CA GLY A 46 -4.43 5.84 -5.16
C GLY A 46 -3.09 6.56 -5.14
N THR A 47 -2.99 7.74 -4.54
CA THR A 47 -1.71 8.44 -4.33
C THR A 47 -0.72 7.53 -3.59
N ILE A 48 -1.15 6.89 -2.52
CA ILE A 48 -0.31 5.97 -1.73
C ILE A 48 0.09 4.74 -2.54
N ALA A 49 -0.81 4.19 -3.36
CA ALA A 49 -0.48 3.08 -4.28
C ALA A 49 0.64 3.44 -5.26
N GLY A 50 0.58 4.64 -5.85
CA GLY A 50 1.64 5.15 -6.74
C GLY A 50 2.97 5.37 -6.02
N LEU A 51 2.92 5.92 -4.80
CA LEU A 51 4.11 6.14 -3.96
C LEU A 51 4.76 4.81 -3.53
N ALA A 52 3.96 3.84 -3.08
CA ALA A 52 4.44 2.51 -2.72
C ALA A 52 5.08 1.81 -3.92
N SER A 53 4.44 1.88 -5.09
CA SER A 53 4.88 1.18 -6.29
C SER A 53 6.13 1.80 -6.94
N ILE A 54 6.34 3.11 -6.85
CA ILE A 54 7.55 3.74 -7.42
C ILE A 54 8.76 3.62 -6.50
N THR A 55 8.55 3.41 -5.19
CA THR A 55 9.60 3.37 -4.17
C THR A 55 10.82 2.50 -4.55
N PRO A 56 10.68 1.25 -5.01
CA PRO A 56 11.85 0.44 -5.33
C PRO A 56 12.56 0.91 -6.60
N ALA A 57 11.87 1.64 -7.50
CA ALA A 57 12.34 2.00 -8.83
C ALA A 57 12.82 3.46 -8.95
N ALA A 58 12.49 4.32 -7.99
CA ALA A 58 12.64 5.78 -8.08
C ALA A 58 14.08 6.26 -8.33
N GLY A 59 15.09 5.47 -7.98
CA GLY A 59 16.50 5.80 -8.22
C GLY A 59 17.02 5.43 -9.62
N SER A 60 16.20 4.83 -10.48
CA SER A 60 16.66 4.28 -11.77
C SER A 60 15.77 4.64 -12.95
N VAL A 61 14.47 4.75 -12.74
CA VAL A 61 13.50 4.96 -13.82
C VAL A 61 13.41 6.41 -14.28
N ASP A 62 13.01 6.59 -15.54
CA ASP A 62 12.73 7.90 -16.13
C ASP A 62 11.27 8.37 -15.86
N PRO A 63 10.93 9.65 -16.17
CA PRO A 63 9.57 10.18 -15.99
C PRO A 63 8.44 9.39 -16.67
N LEU A 64 8.68 8.85 -17.86
CA LEU A 64 7.66 8.11 -18.61
C LEU A 64 7.39 6.76 -17.96
N GLN A 65 8.45 6.06 -17.57
CA GLN A 65 8.34 4.81 -16.82
C GLN A 65 7.63 5.02 -15.47
N ALA A 66 7.91 6.12 -14.78
CA ALA A 66 7.24 6.47 -13.53
C ALA A 66 5.73 6.74 -13.71
N LEU A 67 5.36 7.42 -14.80
CA LEU A 67 3.97 7.63 -15.19
C LEU A 67 3.26 6.29 -15.40
N LEU A 68 3.90 5.34 -16.09
CA LEU A 68 3.36 4.00 -16.33
C LEU A 68 3.21 3.20 -15.03
N ILE A 69 4.22 3.20 -14.17
CA ILE A 69 4.15 2.54 -12.85
C ILE A 69 2.95 3.08 -12.07
N GLY A 70 2.84 4.41 -11.91
CA GLY A 70 1.76 5.01 -11.15
C GLY A 70 0.37 4.73 -11.74
N ALA A 71 0.23 4.90 -13.06
CA ALA A 71 -1.04 4.67 -13.75
C ALA A 71 -1.54 3.23 -13.62
N ILE A 72 -0.64 2.25 -13.73
CA ILE A 72 -0.99 0.83 -13.56
C ILE A 72 -1.25 0.53 -12.08
N ALA A 73 -0.42 1.05 -11.17
CA ALA A 73 -0.55 0.83 -9.72
C ALA A 73 -1.90 1.30 -9.17
N GLY A 74 -2.40 2.46 -9.63
CA GLY A 74 -3.71 2.98 -9.19
C GLY A 74 -4.85 2.00 -9.47
N ILE A 75 -4.89 1.44 -10.68
CA ILE A 75 -5.92 0.45 -11.06
C ILE A 75 -5.67 -0.90 -10.37
N LEU A 76 -4.43 -1.38 -10.42
CA LEU A 76 -4.04 -2.68 -9.87
C LEU A 76 -4.33 -2.78 -8.37
N CYS A 77 -3.93 -1.76 -7.59
CA CYS A 77 -4.13 -1.77 -6.14
C CYS A 77 -5.62 -1.60 -5.79
N GLN A 78 -6.40 -0.88 -6.59
CA GLN A 78 -7.85 -0.81 -6.41
C GLN A 78 -8.52 -2.18 -6.61
N GLU A 79 -8.12 -2.93 -7.64
CA GLU A 79 -8.60 -4.30 -7.84
C GLU A 79 -8.13 -5.24 -6.74
N ALA A 80 -6.90 -5.05 -6.25
CA ALA A 80 -6.37 -5.80 -5.13
C ALA A 80 -7.19 -5.60 -3.85
N VAL A 81 -7.60 -4.36 -3.54
CA VAL A 81 -8.50 -4.07 -2.40
C VAL A 81 -9.80 -4.86 -2.53
N ASN A 82 -10.42 -4.83 -3.72
CA ASN A 82 -11.65 -5.57 -3.97
C ASN A 82 -11.44 -7.09 -3.84
N LEU A 83 -10.33 -7.62 -4.35
CA LEU A 83 -9.98 -9.04 -4.24
C LEU A 83 -9.78 -9.47 -2.78
N VAL A 84 -8.97 -8.74 -2.02
CA VAL A 84 -8.65 -9.08 -0.62
C VAL A 84 -9.90 -9.00 0.25
N ARG A 85 -10.64 -7.89 0.15
CA ARG A 85 -11.78 -7.61 1.02
C ARG A 85 -13.04 -8.39 0.64
N ASN A 86 -13.45 -8.33 -0.63
CA ASN A 86 -14.77 -8.83 -1.04
C ASN A 86 -14.75 -10.28 -1.50
N ILE A 87 -13.62 -10.75 -2.06
CA ILE A 87 -13.49 -12.13 -2.56
C ILE A 87 -12.87 -13.03 -1.49
N PHE A 88 -11.68 -12.67 -0.99
CA PHE A 88 -11.00 -13.46 0.04
C PHE A 88 -11.55 -13.23 1.46
N LYS A 89 -12.37 -12.20 1.66
CA LYS A 89 -12.98 -11.87 2.96
C LYS A 89 -11.94 -11.72 4.07
N ILE A 90 -10.78 -11.15 3.72
CA ILE A 90 -9.72 -10.80 4.67
C ILE A 90 -9.96 -9.36 5.11
N ASP A 91 -10.02 -9.16 6.42
CA ASP A 91 -10.12 -7.83 7.03
C ASP A 91 -8.74 -7.14 7.03
N ASP A 92 -8.37 -6.62 5.86
CA ASP A 92 -7.25 -5.67 5.71
C ASP A 92 -7.80 -4.26 5.96
N THR A 93 -8.02 -3.92 7.24
CA THR A 93 -8.86 -2.78 7.67
C THR A 93 -8.50 -1.44 7.03
N LEU A 94 -7.21 -1.22 6.72
CA LEU A 94 -6.69 0.00 6.09
C LEU A 94 -6.10 -0.25 4.69
N ASP A 95 -6.44 -1.37 4.07
CA ASP A 95 -5.97 -1.77 2.74
C ASP A 95 -4.42 -1.82 2.64
N VAL A 96 -3.72 -2.11 3.75
CA VAL A 96 -2.26 -2.03 3.84
C VAL A 96 -1.61 -3.07 2.96
N PHE A 97 -2.10 -4.32 2.99
CA PHE A 97 -1.55 -5.36 2.13
C PHE A 97 -1.90 -5.11 0.66
N ALA A 98 -3.14 -4.71 0.39
CA ALA A 98 -3.59 -4.44 -0.98
C ALA A 98 -2.84 -3.28 -1.65
N VAL A 99 -2.51 -2.22 -0.91
CA VAL A 99 -1.84 -1.03 -1.45
C VAL A 99 -0.32 -1.13 -1.33
N HIS A 100 0.21 -1.45 -0.15
CA HIS A 100 1.67 -1.48 0.06
C HIS A 100 2.28 -2.82 -0.32
N GLY A 101 1.64 -3.93 0.06
CA GLY A 101 2.11 -5.28 -0.25
C GLY A 101 2.12 -5.54 -1.76
N ILE A 102 0.94 -5.47 -2.38
CA ILE A 102 0.78 -5.72 -3.82
C ILE A 102 1.42 -4.60 -4.66
N GLY A 103 1.27 -3.33 -4.28
CA GLY A 103 1.94 -2.21 -4.94
C GLY A 103 3.47 -2.32 -4.90
N GLY A 104 4.03 -2.67 -3.74
CA GLY A 104 5.48 -2.89 -3.59
C GLY A 104 5.99 -4.07 -4.42
N ILE A 105 5.27 -5.19 -4.46
CA ILE A 105 5.59 -6.34 -5.33
C ILE A 105 5.58 -5.90 -6.79
N PHE A 106 4.52 -5.22 -7.23
CA PHE A 106 4.39 -4.71 -8.58
C PHE A 106 5.56 -3.78 -8.95
N GLY A 107 5.84 -2.77 -8.13
CA GLY A 107 6.95 -1.84 -8.31
C GLY A 107 8.30 -2.53 -8.44
N THR A 108 8.55 -3.53 -7.60
CA THR A 108 9.79 -4.31 -7.59
C THR A 108 9.96 -5.09 -8.90
N LEU A 109 8.88 -5.67 -9.43
CA LEU A 109 8.90 -6.35 -10.72
C LEU A 109 9.09 -5.38 -11.91
N MET A 110 8.54 -4.17 -11.83
CA MET A 110 8.68 -3.16 -12.88
C MET A 110 10.14 -2.78 -13.15
N ILE A 111 11.01 -2.82 -12.14
CA ILE A 111 12.45 -2.56 -12.30
C ILE A 111 13.08 -3.60 -13.24
N ALA A 112 12.68 -4.87 -13.09
CA ALA A 112 13.15 -5.95 -13.97
C ALA A 112 12.52 -5.85 -15.37
N ILE A 113 11.23 -5.50 -15.44
CA ILE A 113 10.52 -5.31 -16.72
C ILE A 113 11.18 -4.20 -17.56
N PHE A 114 11.59 -3.10 -16.94
CA PHE A 114 12.29 -2.02 -17.61
C PHE A 114 13.79 -2.27 -17.84
N GLY A 115 14.31 -3.42 -17.41
CA GLY A 115 15.68 -3.86 -17.73
C GLY A 115 16.77 -3.30 -16.83
N TYR A 116 16.44 -2.68 -15.69
CA TYR A 116 17.43 -2.17 -14.74
C TYR A 116 18.07 -3.27 -13.87
N THR A 117 17.47 -4.46 -13.86
CA THR A 117 17.90 -5.60 -13.05
C THR A 117 17.33 -6.90 -13.62
N SER A 118 17.83 -8.05 -13.19
CA SER A 118 17.29 -9.33 -13.64
C SER A 118 16.01 -9.71 -12.89
N PHE A 119 15.09 -10.42 -13.57
CA PHE A 119 13.92 -11.02 -12.90
C PHE A 119 14.32 -11.97 -11.78
N VAL A 120 15.42 -12.71 -11.95
CA VAL A 120 15.93 -13.64 -10.92
C VAL A 120 16.29 -12.90 -9.64
N THR A 121 16.90 -11.72 -9.75
CA THR A 121 17.25 -10.88 -8.61
C THR A 121 16.00 -10.38 -7.88
N GLN A 122 15.02 -9.86 -8.61
CA GLN A 122 13.82 -9.29 -8.00
C GLN A 122 12.89 -10.36 -7.42
N LEU A 123 12.68 -11.46 -8.14
CA LEU A 123 11.87 -12.57 -7.65
C LEU A 123 12.49 -13.26 -6.44
N SER A 124 13.82 -13.42 -6.41
CA SER A 124 14.48 -13.99 -5.23
C SER A 124 14.39 -13.05 -4.02
N GLY A 125 14.56 -11.74 -4.21
CA GLY A 125 14.34 -10.74 -3.16
C GLY A 125 12.91 -10.77 -2.61
N LEU A 126 11.91 -10.76 -3.51
CA LEU A 126 10.50 -10.85 -3.13
C LEU A 126 10.17 -12.14 -2.38
N LEU A 127 10.70 -13.28 -2.81
CA LEU A 127 10.51 -14.56 -2.13
C LEU A 127 11.10 -14.52 -0.72
N ILE A 128 12.36 -14.07 -0.58
CA ILE A 128 13.06 -14.01 0.70
C ILE A 128 12.31 -13.09 1.67
N VAL A 129 11.99 -11.87 1.24
CA VAL A 129 11.26 -10.90 2.06
C VAL A 129 9.85 -11.40 2.41
N GLY A 130 9.14 -12.01 1.44
CA GLY A 130 7.81 -12.55 1.65
C GLY A 130 7.80 -13.68 2.69
N VAL A 131 8.71 -14.66 2.55
CA VAL A 131 8.84 -15.77 3.51
C VAL A 131 9.25 -15.25 4.89
N PHE A 132 10.25 -14.37 4.95
CA PHE A 132 10.69 -13.78 6.22
C PHE A 132 9.54 -13.04 6.90
N THR A 133 8.83 -12.17 6.18
CA THR A 133 7.73 -11.37 6.73
C THR A 133 6.61 -12.25 7.26
N ILE A 134 6.18 -13.27 6.50
CA ILE A 134 5.10 -14.17 6.93
C ILE A 134 5.53 -14.98 8.16
N VAL A 135 6.69 -15.63 8.11
CA VAL A 135 7.15 -16.54 9.17
C VAL A 135 7.42 -15.78 10.46
N VAL A 136 8.17 -14.68 10.38
CA VAL A 136 8.57 -13.92 11.57
C VAL A 136 7.36 -13.19 12.16
N THR A 137 6.51 -12.57 11.34
CA THR A 137 5.29 -11.90 11.85
C THR A 137 4.37 -12.91 12.53
N TYR A 138 4.15 -14.07 11.94
CA TYR A 138 3.34 -15.13 12.55
C TYR A 138 3.93 -15.59 13.90
N ALA A 139 5.24 -15.84 13.95
CA ALA A 139 5.91 -16.25 15.19
C ALA A 139 5.77 -15.18 16.28
N LEU A 140 6.01 -13.92 15.95
CA LEU A 140 5.87 -12.80 16.89
C LEU A 140 4.44 -12.64 17.39
N ILE A 141 3.44 -12.67 16.49
CA ILE A 141 2.02 -12.64 16.85
C ILE A 141 1.70 -13.79 17.83
N LYS A 142 2.19 -15.01 17.56
CA LYS A 142 1.95 -16.15 18.46
C LYS A 142 2.62 -15.97 19.81
N ILE A 143 3.87 -15.51 19.86
CA ILE A 143 4.58 -15.25 21.11
C ILE A 143 3.83 -14.19 21.93
N VAL A 144 3.45 -13.07 21.32
CA VAL A 144 2.72 -12.00 22.01
C VAL A 144 1.35 -12.49 22.48
N SER A 145 0.65 -13.31 21.67
CA SER A 145 -0.67 -13.86 22.03
C SER A 145 -0.67 -14.77 23.26
N ILE A 146 0.50 -15.29 23.67
CA ILE A 146 0.65 -16.07 24.91
C ILE A 146 0.70 -15.15 26.13
N ILE A 147 1.19 -13.92 25.96
CA ILE A 147 1.40 -12.96 27.05
C ILE A 147 0.16 -12.07 27.23
N THR A 148 -0.45 -11.63 26.13
CA THR A 148 -1.59 -10.72 26.14
C THR A 148 -2.54 -11.02 24.97
N PRO A 149 -3.87 -10.90 25.13
CA PRO A 149 -4.78 -10.93 24.00
C PRO A 149 -4.43 -9.79 23.02
N LEU A 150 -4.46 -10.11 21.72
CA LEU A 150 -4.15 -9.16 20.64
C LEU A 150 -5.39 -8.40 20.15
N ARG A 151 -6.58 -8.95 20.38
CA ARG A 151 -7.88 -8.33 20.06
C ARG A 151 -8.65 -8.20 21.37
N VAL A 152 -9.37 -7.10 21.50
CA VAL A 152 -10.32 -6.89 22.61
C VAL A 152 -11.46 -7.90 22.53
N ASP A 153 -12.19 -8.08 23.63
CA ASP A 153 -13.42 -8.88 23.64
C ASP A 153 -14.54 -8.19 22.83
N GLU A 154 -15.57 -8.96 22.48
CA GLU A 154 -16.66 -8.52 21.60
C GLU A 154 -17.49 -7.36 22.20
N GLU A 155 -17.63 -7.31 23.53
CA GLU A 155 -18.34 -6.21 24.21
C GLU A 155 -17.54 -4.91 24.12
N THR A 156 -16.23 -4.98 24.42
CA THR A 156 -15.30 -3.85 24.25
C THR A 156 -15.24 -3.37 22.80
N GLU A 157 -15.23 -4.30 21.83
CA GLU A 157 -15.24 -3.95 20.41
C GLU A 157 -16.53 -3.23 20.00
N THR A 158 -17.68 -3.70 20.48
CA THR A 158 -19.00 -3.13 20.16
C THR A 158 -19.20 -1.75 20.79
N ASN A 159 -18.74 -1.57 22.04
CA ASN A 159 -18.83 -0.31 22.77
C ASN A 159 -17.82 0.75 22.28
N GLY A 160 -16.77 0.32 21.58
CA GLY A 160 -15.71 1.17 21.05
C GLY A 160 -14.55 1.35 22.03
N LEU A 161 -13.32 1.32 21.50
CA LEU A 161 -12.10 1.38 22.31
C LEU A 161 -11.94 2.71 23.05
N ASP A 162 -12.41 3.83 22.48
CA ASP A 162 -12.37 5.14 23.13
C ASP A 162 -13.03 5.11 24.51
N LEU A 163 -14.25 4.55 24.59
CA LEU A 163 -14.99 4.47 25.84
C LEU A 163 -14.46 3.36 26.74
N SER A 164 -14.30 2.15 26.21
CA SER A 164 -14.01 0.96 27.00
C SER A 164 -12.56 0.89 27.49
N VAL A 165 -11.61 1.45 26.74
CA VAL A 165 -10.17 1.41 27.08
C VAL A 165 -9.66 2.76 27.55
N HIS A 166 -10.14 3.87 26.97
CA HIS A 166 -9.63 5.20 27.28
C HIS A 166 -10.54 6.02 28.20
N GLY A 167 -11.80 5.61 28.41
CA GLY A 167 -12.75 6.31 29.28
C GLY A 167 -13.21 7.67 28.74
N GLU A 168 -12.96 7.94 27.45
CA GLU A 168 -13.24 9.21 26.80
C GLU A 168 -14.06 8.99 25.52
N ARG A 169 -14.64 10.06 24.97
CA ARG A 169 -15.25 10.05 23.64
C ARG A 169 -14.45 10.98 22.74
N ALA A 170 -13.95 10.49 21.61
CA ALA A 170 -13.23 11.35 20.66
C ALA A 170 -14.12 12.47 20.10
N TYR A 171 -15.42 12.22 19.96
CA TYR A 171 -16.39 13.18 19.46
C TYR A 171 -17.70 13.12 20.25
N ASP A 172 -18.23 14.28 20.63
CA ASP A 172 -19.59 14.39 21.16
C ASP A 172 -20.58 14.37 19.99
N VAL A 173 -21.28 13.25 19.83
CA VAL A 173 -22.41 13.13 18.90
C VAL A 173 -23.63 13.85 19.48
N ASN A 174 -23.57 15.19 19.47
CA ASN A 174 -24.77 16.01 19.62
C ASN A 174 -25.44 16.08 18.25
N SER A 175 -26.49 15.29 18.06
CA SER A 175 -27.47 15.48 16.97
C SER A 175 -28.57 16.42 17.40
#